data_AF-B8GSF9-F1
#
_entry.id   AF-B8GSF9-F1
#
_cell.length_a   1.000
_cell.length_b   1.000
_cell.length_c   1.000
_cell.angle_alpha   90.00
_cell.angle_beta   90.00
_cell.angle_gamma   90.00
#
_symmetry.space_group_name_H-M   'P 1'
#
loop_
_entity.id
_entity.type
_entity.pdbx_description
1 polymer ?
#
loop_
_entity_poly.entity_id
_entity_poly.type
_entity_poly.pdbx_seq_one_letter_code
_entity_poly.pdbx_strand_id
1 'polypeptide(L)'
;MAHPERTVHATQRMQQRGISETMLRLFETFGVARYQKGGAEILEIREEELKQLRKAIDRAGNICVVKGEQDRVVTVMHRNRRIKATQFIA
;
A
#
# COMPACT_ATOMS: atom_id res chain seq x y z
N MET A 1 10.01 -4.80 0.50
CA MET A 1 9.38 -5.12 -0.80
C MET A 1 10.26 -4.55 -1.88
N ALA A 2 10.68 -5.37 -2.84
CA ALA A 2 11.47 -4.93 -3.99
C ALA A 2 10.58 -4.16 -4.96
N HIS A 3 11.07 -3.04 -5.48
CA HIS A 3 10.37 -2.28 -6.51
C HIS A 3 10.47 -3.01 -7.86
N PRO A 4 9.39 -3.12 -8.65
CA PRO A 4 9.51 -3.65 -9.99
C PRO A 4 10.41 -2.74 -10.83
N GLU A 5 11.30 -3.37 -11.61
CA GLU A 5 12.08 -2.66 -12.60
C GLU A 5 11.13 -2.01 -13.62
N ARG A 6 11.34 -0.73 -13.89
CA ARG A 6 10.47 0.06 -14.78
C ARG A 6 11.25 0.49 -16.01
N THR A 7 10.63 0.30 -17.17
CA THR A 7 11.16 0.83 -18.43
C THR A 7 10.98 2.36 -18.48
N VAL A 8 11.78 3.03 -19.32
CA VAL A 8 11.65 4.47 -19.59
C VAL A 8 10.23 4.82 -20.06
N HIS A 9 9.65 3.97 -20.92
CA HIS A 9 8.28 4.13 -21.41
C HIS A 9 7.26 4.11 -20.26
N ALA A 10 7.38 3.17 -19.32
CA ALA A 10 6.48 3.10 -18.17
C ALA A 10 6.59 4.36 -17.29
N THR A 11 7.81 4.83 -17.00
CA THR A 11 8.06 6.03 -16.20
C THR A 11 7.46 7.29 -16.83
N GLN A 12 7.64 7.49 -18.15
CA GLN A 12 7.03 8.61 -18.87
C GLN A 12 5.50 8.55 -18.84
N ARG A 13 4.92 7.36 -19.03
CA ARG A 13 3.47 7.17 -19.00
C ARG A 13 2.86 7.38 -17.61
N MET A 14 3.58 7.09 -16.54
CA MET A 14 3.17 7.42 -15.18
C MET A 14 3.10 8.94 -14.99
N GLN A 15 4.17 9.65 -15.39
CA GLN A 15 4.23 11.12 -15.27
C GLN A 15 3.10 11.81 -16.04
N GLN A 16 2.89 11.41 -17.30
CA GLN A 16 1.82 11.95 -18.15
C GLN A 16 0.41 11.75 -17.58
N ARG A 17 0.22 10.72 -16.75
CA ARG A 17 -1.08 10.37 -16.14
C ARG A 17 -1.20 10.75 -14.67
N GLY A 18 -0.20 11.43 -14.11
CA GLY A 18 -0.18 11.80 -12.70
C GLY A 18 -0.15 10.59 -11.74
N ILE A 19 0.39 9.45 -12.19
CA ILE A 19 0.47 8.24 -11.37
C ILE A 19 1.72 8.31 -10.51
N SER A 20 1.53 8.38 -9.19
CA SER A 20 2.62 8.42 -8.22
C SER A 20 3.14 7.02 -7.87
N GLU A 21 4.32 6.96 -7.25
CA GLU A 21 4.86 5.72 -6.69
C GLU A 21 3.92 5.11 -5.64
N THR A 22 3.32 5.95 -4.80
CA THR A 22 2.35 5.51 -3.80
C THR A 22 1.14 4.83 -4.45
N MET A 23 0.67 5.35 -5.59
CA MET A 23 -0.40 4.70 -6.34
C MET A 23 0.01 3.33 -6.88
N LEU A 24 1.24 3.18 -7.41
CA LEU A 24 1.73 1.85 -7.83
C LEU A 24 1.74 0.85 -6.67
N ARG A 25 2.24 1.24 -5.51
CA ARG A 25 2.24 0.38 -4.33
C ARG A 25 0.83 -0.05 -3.90
N LEU A 26 -0.18 0.82 -4.11
CA LEU A 26 -1.57 0.44 -3.87
C LEU A 26 -2.02 -0.67 -4.84
N PHE A 27 -1.68 -0.57 -6.13
CA PHE A 27 -1.98 -1.63 -7.10
C PHE A 27 -1.22 -2.93 -6.80
N GLU A 28 0.04 -2.86 -6.37
CA GLU A 28 0.81 -4.06 -5.99
C GLU A 28 0.26 -4.75 -4.74
N THR A 29 -0.28 -3.98 -3.79
CA THR A 29 -0.77 -4.51 -2.51
C THR A 29 -2.22 -4.98 -2.57
N PHE A 30 -3.07 -4.26 -3.31
CA PHE A 30 -4.52 -4.47 -3.30
C PHE A 30 -5.12 -4.73 -4.69
N GLY A 31 -4.31 -4.65 -5.74
CA GLY A 31 -4.77 -4.92 -7.10
C GLY A 31 -5.03 -6.41 -7.32
N VAL A 32 -6.03 -6.70 -8.13
CA VAL A 32 -6.32 -8.04 -8.61
C VAL A 32 -5.67 -8.21 -9.98
N ALA A 33 -4.82 -9.21 -10.10
CA ALA A 33 -4.21 -9.59 -11.37
C ALA A 33 -5.25 -10.24 -12.29
N ARG A 34 -5.31 -9.74 -13.52
CA ARG A 34 -6.08 -10.33 -14.62
C ARG A 34 -5.14 -10.61 -15.77
N TYR A 35 -5.23 -11.83 -16.29
CA TYR A 35 -4.42 -12.22 -17.44
C TYR A 35 -4.76 -11.35 -18.66
N GLN A 36 -3.72 -10.85 -19.32
CA GLN A 36 -3.79 -10.15 -20.58
C GLN A 36 -3.03 -10.94 -21.65
N LYS A 37 -3.62 -11.02 -22.84
CA LYS A 37 -3.00 -11.69 -24.00
C LYS A 37 -1.58 -11.17 -24.21
N GLY A 38 -0.63 -12.09 -24.43
CA GLY A 38 0.78 -11.76 -24.60
C GLY A 38 1.65 -12.04 -23.37
N GLY A 39 1.13 -12.77 -22.37
CA GLY A 39 1.91 -13.16 -21.18
C GLY A 39 2.09 -12.04 -20.16
N ALA A 40 1.22 -11.03 -20.21
CA ALA A 40 1.21 -9.91 -19.28
C ALA A 40 -0.01 -10.00 -18.36
N GLU A 41 0.04 -9.27 -17.25
CA GLU A 41 -1.08 -9.13 -16.33
C GLU A 41 -1.47 -7.67 -16.20
N ILE A 42 -2.76 -7.42 -16.08
CA ILE A 42 -3.31 -6.13 -15.68
C ILE A 42 -3.60 -6.20 -14.19
N LEU A 43 -3.08 -5.24 -13.43
CA LEU A 43 -3.46 -5.01 -12.05
C LEU A 43 -4.54 -3.92 -12.00
N GLU A 44 -5.71 -4.26 -11.46
CA GLU A 44 -6.79 -3.31 -11.22
C GLU A 44 -7.28 -3.42 -9.77
N ILE A 45 -7.66 -2.28 -9.18
CA ILE A 45 -8.37 -2.28 -7.88
C ILE A 45 -9.85 -2.20 -8.22
N ARG A 46 -10.65 -3.16 -7.76
CA ARG A 46 -12.09 -3.15 -8.04
C ARG A 46 -12.77 -2.03 -7.25
N GLU A 47 -13.85 -1.48 -7.78
CA GLU A 47 -14.60 -0.37 -7.17
C GLU A 47 -15.00 -0.67 -5.71
N GLU A 48 -15.44 -1.89 -5.42
CA GLU A 48 -15.80 -2.30 -4.06
C GLU A 48 -14.59 -2.36 -3.11
N GLU A 49 -13.43 -2.81 -3.60
CA GLU A 49 -12.18 -2.80 -2.84
C GLU A 49 -11.72 -1.36 -2.58
N LEU A 50 -11.85 -0.47 -3.58
CA LEU A 50 -11.52 0.94 -3.45
C LEU A 50 -12.39 1.63 -2.38
N LYS A 51 -13.69 1.35 -2.35
CA LYS A 51 -14.61 1.86 -1.31
C LYS A 51 -14.20 1.40 0.09
N GLN A 52 -13.78 0.13 0.23
CA GLN A 52 -13.29 -0.41 1.50
C GLN A 52 -11.97 0.23 1.91
N LEU A 53 -11.03 0.36 0.97
CA LEU A 53 -9.72 0.99 1.19
C LEU A 53 -9.87 2.44 1.65
N ARG A 54 -10.74 3.22 1.01
CA ARG A 54 -10.99 4.60 1.41
C ARG A 54 -11.47 4.69 2.86
N LYS A 55 -12.47 3.89 3.23
CA LYS A 55 -12.96 3.82 4.62
C LYS A 55 -11.87 3.40 5.61
N ALA A 56 -10.99 2.48 5.21
CA ALA A 56 -9.88 2.02 6.05
C ALA A 56 -8.82 3.11 6.24
N ILE A 57 -8.42 3.79 5.16
CA ILE A 57 -7.44 4.89 5.18
C ILE A 57 -7.93 6.04 6.05
N ASP A 58 -9.19 6.45 5.88
CA ASP A 58 -9.80 7.53 6.67
C ASP A 58 -9.75 7.22 8.17
N ARG A 59 -9.89 5.95 8.56
CA ARG A 59 -9.79 5.50 9.96
C ARG A 59 -8.35 5.33 10.44
N ALA A 60 -7.44 4.92 9.55
CA ALA A 60 -6.06 4.60 9.89
C ALA A 60 -5.29 5.78 10.48
N GLY A 61 -5.63 7.03 10.10
CA GLY A 61 -4.96 8.23 10.63
C GLY A 61 -5.00 8.36 12.16
N ASN A 62 -5.97 7.71 12.81
CA ASN A 62 -6.16 7.73 14.26
C ASN A 62 -5.86 6.39 14.94
N ILE A 63 -5.24 5.44 14.24
CA ILE A 63 -4.93 4.10 14.75
C ILE A 63 -3.42 3.90 14.69
N CYS A 64 -2.88 3.19 15.67
CA CYS A 64 -1.51 2.72 15.70
C CYS A 64 -1.49 1.20 15.87
N VAL A 65 -0.60 0.55 15.14
CA VAL A 65 -0.36 -0.90 15.24
C VAL A 65 0.99 -1.09 15.92
N VAL A 66 1.01 -1.86 17.00
CA VAL A 66 2.25 -2.24 17.69
C VAL A 66 2.64 -3.62 17.17
N LYS A 67 3.83 -3.68 16.55
CA LYS A 67 4.43 -4.92 16.09
C LYS A 67 5.54 -5.34 17.05
N GLY A 68 5.60 -6.63 17.34
CA GLY A 68 6.69 -7.26 18.08
C GLY A 68 7.66 -7.95 17.12
N GLU A 69 8.34 -8.97 17.62
CA GLU A 69 9.25 -9.80 16.82
C GLU A 69 8.52 -10.47 15.64
N GLN A 70 9.27 -10.74 14.56
CA GLN A 70 8.80 -11.45 13.37
C GLN A 70 7.55 -10.85 12.71
N ASP A 71 7.39 -9.52 12.74
CA ASP A 71 6.25 -8.79 12.17
C ASP A 71 4.90 -9.12 12.82
N ARG A 72 4.89 -9.80 13.98
CA ARG A 72 3.65 -10.15 14.69
C ARG A 72 2.97 -8.89 15.24
N VAL A 73 1.70 -8.70 14.89
CA VAL A 73 0.87 -7.66 15.51
C VAL A 73 0.58 -8.06 16.97
N VAL A 74 1.06 -7.24 17.91
CA VAL A 74 0.90 -7.45 19.35
C VAL A 74 -0.37 -6.76 19.85
N THR A 75 -0.61 -5.52 19.42
CA THR A 75 -1.82 -4.78 19.76
C THR A 75 -2.14 -3.68 18.76
N VAL A 76 -3.38 -3.19 18.78
CA VAL A 76 -3.85 -2.02 18.03
C VAL A 76 -4.49 -1.03 18.99
N MET A 77 -4.23 0.26 18.81
CA MET A 77 -4.75 1.30 19.70
C MET A 77 -5.13 2.56 18.94
N HIS A 78 -6.07 3.34 19.49
CA HIS A 78 -6.32 4.69 19.00
C HIS A 78 -5.16 5.63 19.39
N ARG A 79 -4.79 6.53 18.48
CA ARG A 79 -3.74 7.53 18.67
C ARG A 79 -4.29 8.70 19.51
N ASN A 80 -4.49 8.45 20.80
CA ASN A 80 -5.12 9.42 21.71
C ASN A 80 -4.11 10.33 22.43
N ARG A 81 -2.80 10.02 22.32
CA ARG A 81 -1.71 10.76 22.97
C ARG A 81 -0.47 10.79 22.08
N ARG A 82 0.43 11.75 22.32
CA ARG A 82 1.75 11.80 21.68
C ARG A 82 2.53 10.54 22.08
N ILE A 83 2.78 9.66 21.12
CA ILE A 83 3.56 8.44 21.32
C ILE A 83 5.02 8.86 21.56
N LYS A 84 5.56 8.55 22.74
CA LYS A 84 6.99 8.65 23.01
C LYS A 84 7.64 7.44 22.33
N ALA A 85 8.32 7.67 21.21
CA ALA A 85 9.07 6.62 20.55
C ALA A 85 10.41 6.41 21.28
N THR A 86 10.69 5.17 21.65
CA THR A 86 12.01 4.70 22.08
C THR A 86 12.47 3.68 21.04
N GLN A 87 13.78 3.53 20.84
CA GLN A 87 14.29 2.51 19.92
C GLN A 87 13.77 1.13 20.33
N PHE A 88 13.21 0.41 19.36
CA PHE A 88 12.90 -1.00 19.52
C PHE A 88 14.22 -1.78 19.48
N ILE A 89 14.57 -2.43 20.57
CA ILE A 89 15.71 -3.36 20.63
C ILE A 89 15.12 -4.73 20.28
N ALA A 90 15.47 -5.20 19.10
CA ALA A 90 15.10 -6.52 18.57
C ALA A 90 16.15 -7.56 18.95
#